data_AF-H0GBT5-F1
#
_entry.id   AF-H0GBT5-F1
#
_cell.length_a   1.000
_cell.length_b   1.000
_cell.length_c   1.000
_cell.angle_alpha   90.00
_cell.angle_beta   90.00
_cell.angle_gamma   90.00
#
_symmetry.space_group_name_H-M   'P 1'
#
loop_
_entity.id
_entity.type
_entity.pdbx_description
1 polymer ?
#
loop_
_entity_poly.entity_id
_entity_poly.type
_entity_poly.pdbx_seq_one_letter_code
_entity_poly.pdbx_strand_id
1 'polypeptide(L)'
;MRKKIGFWGFIISCSLLIILKLFTNNEWISIIPVFGFVFILLYNWDGMKQYSKKSIGIMIGIIVVCSIFVGFILIEGQKQMEKMSIFQEWMSSAKGL
;
A
#
# COMPACT_ATOMS: atom_id res chain seq x y z
N MET A 1 -2.41 -14.56 -19.63
CA MET A 1 -1.46 -14.93 -18.54
C MET A 1 -1.43 -13.89 -17.42
N ARG A 2 -1.11 -12.61 -17.72
CA ARG A 2 -1.04 -11.51 -16.71
C ARG A 2 -2.27 -11.35 -15.83
N LYS A 3 -3.49 -11.38 -16.40
CA LYS A 3 -4.74 -11.31 -15.61
C LYS A 3 -4.85 -12.40 -14.54
N LYS A 4 -4.50 -13.65 -14.88
CA LYS A 4 -4.51 -14.75 -13.90
C LYS A 4 -3.46 -14.53 -12.81
N ILE A 5 -2.26 -14.10 -13.19
CA ILE A 5 -1.16 -13.77 -12.26
C ILE A 5 -1.53 -12.62 -11.32
N GLY A 6 -2.13 -11.53 -11.83
CA GLY A 6 -2.58 -10.41 -11.01
C GLY A 6 -3.68 -10.81 -10.03
N PHE A 7 -4.65 -11.61 -10.46
CA PHE A 7 -5.72 -12.09 -9.58
C PHE A 7 -5.20 -13.02 -8.49
N TRP A 8 -4.47 -14.08 -8.86
CA TRP A 8 -3.93 -15.05 -7.90
C TRP A 8 -2.86 -14.44 -6.98
N GLY A 9 -2.02 -13.55 -7.50
CA GLY A 9 -1.03 -12.82 -6.71
C GLY A 9 -1.68 -11.89 -5.70
N PHE A 10 -2.77 -11.20 -6.07
CA PHE A 10 -3.53 -10.38 -5.13
C PHE A 10 -4.18 -11.21 -4.02
N ILE A 11 -4.85 -12.32 -4.38
CA ILE A 11 -5.46 -13.24 -3.39
C ILE A 11 -4.41 -13.76 -2.40
N ILE A 12 -3.24 -14.19 -2.90
CA ILE A 12 -2.14 -14.65 -2.04
C ILE A 12 -1.65 -13.53 -1.12
N SER A 13 -1.47 -12.31 -1.63
CA SER A 13 -1.00 -11.17 -0.83
C SER A 13 -1.97 -10.80 0.29
N CYS A 14 -3.28 -10.83 0.03
CA CYS A 14 -4.31 -10.59 1.05
C CYS A 14 -4.36 -11.70 2.10
N SER A 15 -4.29 -12.96 1.68
CA SER A 15 -4.25 -14.08 2.62
C SER A 15 -3.00 -14.03 3.50
N LEU A 16 -1.85 -13.72 2.92
CA LEU A 16 -0.59 -13.56 3.65
C LEU A 16 -0.68 -12.41 4.67
N LEU A 17 -1.28 -11.28 4.29
CA LEU A 17 -1.51 -10.15 5.20
C LEU A 17 -2.34 -10.56 6.42
N ILE A 18 -3.46 -11.26 6.19
CA ILE A 18 -4.37 -11.69 7.25
C ILE A 18 -3.65 -12.66 8.19
N ILE A 19 -2.93 -13.65 7.64
CA ILE A 19 -2.18 -14.63 8.44
C ILE A 19 -1.09 -13.93 9.26
N LEU A 20 -0.26 -13.07 8.63
CA LEU A 20 0.80 -12.39 9.36
C LEU A 20 0.23 -11.49 10.46
N LYS A 21 -0.84 -10.76 10.19
CA LYS A 21 -1.49 -9.89 11.18
C LYS A 21 -2.08 -10.68 12.37
N LEU A 22 -2.46 -11.93 12.13
CA LEU A 22 -2.95 -12.85 13.17
C LEU A 22 -1.82 -13.36 14.08
N PHE A 23 -0.64 -13.64 13.50
CA PHE A 23 0.50 -14.22 14.22
C PHE A 23 1.47 -13.19 14.79
N THR A 24 1.47 -11.97 14.27
CA THR A 24 2.45 -10.94 14.61
C THR A 24 1.85 -9.57 14.32
N ASN A 25 1.92 -8.64 15.27
CA ASN A 25 1.48 -7.26 15.05
C ASN A 25 2.69 -6.35 14.82
N ASN A 26 3.54 -6.76 13.86
CA ASN A 26 4.77 -6.04 13.51
C ASN A 26 4.48 -5.03 12.40
N GLU A 27 5.08 -3.85 12.51
CA GLU A 27 4.82 -2.71 11.63
C GLU A 27 5.29 -2.99 10.18
N TRP A 28 6.24 -3.91 10.00
CA TRP A 28 6.69 -4.40 8.68
C TRP A 28 5.61 -5.09 7.85
N ILE A 29 4.50 -5.51 8.47
CA ILE A 29 3.35 -6.11 7.78
C ILE A 29 2.67 -5.09 6.85
N SER A 30 2.83 -3.78 7.13
CA SER A 30 2.30 -2.69 6.30
C SER A 30 2.92 -2.61 4.89
N ILE A 31 3.98 -3.37 4.59
CA ILE A 31 4.56 -3.50 3.23
C ILE A 31 3.76 -4.48 2.35
N ILE A 32 3.11 -5.49 2.93
CA ILE A 32 2.38 -6.53 2.17
C ILE A 32 1.21 -5.96 1.32
N PRO A 33 0.41 -4.99 1.81
CA PRO A 33 -0.63 -4.34 1.01
C PRO A 33 -0.07 -3.61 -0.22
N VAL A 34 1.14 -3.03 -0.11
CA VAL A 34 1.82 -2.35 -1.23
C VAL A 34 2.16 -3.35 -2.34
N PHE A 35 2.61 -4.55 -1.98
CA PHE A 35 2.79 -5.64 -2.94
C PHE A 35 1.47 -6.10 -3.56
N GLY A 36 0.39 -6.19 -2.77
CA GLY A 36 -0.96 -6.51 -3.28
C GLY A 36 -1.45 -5.49 -4.32
N PHE A 37 -1.12 -4.22 -4.13
CA PHE A 37 -1.47 -3.17 -5.08
C PHE A 37 -0.80 -3.36 -6.46
N VAL A 38 0.46 -3.80 -6.51
CA VAL A 38 1.16 -4.11 -7.77
C VAL A 38 0.42 -5.21 -8.55
N PHE A 39 -0.12 -6.22 -7.86
CA PHE A 39 -0.90 -7.28 -8.50
C PHE A 39 -2.25 -6.79 -9.06
N ILE A 40 -2.90 -5.81 -8.42
CA ILE A 40 -4.10 -5.15 -8.95
C ILE A 40 -3.80 -4.39 -10.25
N LEU A 41 -2.66 -3.69 -10.31
CA LEU A 41 -2.22 -3.02 -11.54
C LEU A 41 -1.97 -4.03 -12.66
N LEU A 42 -1.30 -5.14 -12.36
CA LEU A 42 -1.06 -6.22 -13.32
C LEU A 42 -2.36 -6.88 -13.82
N TYR A 43 -3.37 -7.01 -12.95
CA TYR A 43 -4.68 -7.52 -13.32
C TYR A 43 -5.41 -6.59 -14.30
N ASN A 44 -5.34 -5.28 -14.06
CA ASN A 44 -6.04 -4.27 -14.86
C ASN A 44 -5.25 -3.76 -16.07
N TRP A 45 -3.98 -4.16 -16.23
CA TRP A 45 -3.06 -3.68 -17.26
C TRP A 45 -3.64 -3.70 -18.69
N ASP A 46 -4.23 -4.82 -19.11
CA ASP A 46 -4.80 -4.94 -20.46
C ASP A 46 -6.02 -4.01 -20.64
N GLY A 47 -6.77 -3.75 -19.56
CA GLY A 47 -7.90 -2.81 -19.56
C GLY A 47 -7.46 -1.34 -19.54
N MET A 48 -6.32 -1.02 -18.91
CA MET A 48 -5.71 0.32 -18.94
C MET A 48 -5.12 0.66 -20.30
N LYS A 49 -4.59 -0.33 -21.02
CA LYS A 49 -3.99 -0.11 -22.36
C LYS A 49 -5.02 0.31 -23.41
N GLN A 50 -6.29 -0.01 -23.17
CA GLN A 50 -7.39 0.28 -24.09
C GLN A 50 -8.09 1.57 -23.64
N TYR A 51 -7.69 2.73 -24.18
CA TYR A 51 -8.23 4.08 -23.90
C TYR A 51 -9.74 4.22 -24.20
N SER A 52 -10.56 3.53 -23.42
CA SER A 52 -12.02 3.51 -23.46
C SER A 52 -12.58 4.16 -22.19
N LYS A 53 -13.84 4.60 -22.20
CA LYS A 53 -14.51 5.11 -20.98
C LYS A 53 -14.39 4.15 -19.79
N LYS A 54 -14.35 2.84 -20.04
CA LYS A 54 -14.17 1.79 -19.02
C LYS A 54 -12.77 1.81 -18.39
N SER A 55 -11.73 2.08 -19.19
CA SER A 55 -10.34 2.19 -18.72
C SER A 55 -10.11 3.41 -17.83
N ILE A 56 -10.78 4.53 -18.13
CA ILE A 56 -10.71 5.76 -17.34
C ILE A 56 -11.30 5.53 -15.95
N GLY A 57 -12.45 4.84 -15.86
CA GLY A 57 -13.05 4.47 -14.57
C GLY A 57 -12.14 3.59 -13.72
N ILE A 58 -11.44 2.63 -14.34
CA ILE A 58 -10.45 1.79 -13.66
C ILE A 58 -9.25 2.62 -13.18
N MET A 59 -8.77 3.56 -13.99
CA MET A 59 -7.66 4.46 -13.63
C MET A 59 -8.01 5.35 -12.43
N ILE A 60 -9.21 5.91 -12.40
CA ILE A 60 -9.71 6.70 -11.27
C ILE A 60 -9.79 5.84 -10.00
N GLY A 61 -10.31 4.62 -10.11
CA GLY A 61 -10.36 3.68 -8.98
C GLY A 61 -8.97 3.37 -8.41
N ILE A 62 -7.98 3.17 -9.28
CA ILE A 62 -6.57 2.98 -8.89
C ILE A 62 -6.03 4.21 -8.17
N ILE A 63 -6.28 5.43 -8.69
CA ILE A 63 -5.81 6.68 -8.07
C ILE A 63 -6.42 6.89 -6.68
N VAL A 64 -7.72 6.64 -6.52
CA VAL A 64 -8.40 6.77 -5.22
C VAL A 64 -7.81 5.78 -4.20
N VAL A 65 -7.60 4.53 -4.61
CA VAL A 65 -6.98 3.51 -3.75
C VAL A 65 -5.54 3.90 -3.39
N CYS A 66 -4.72 4.32 -4.37
CA CYS A 66 -3.37 4.86 -4.12
C CYS A 66 -3.37 5.97 -3.08
N SER A 67 -4.29 6.93 -3.21
CA SER A 67 -4.36 8.12 -2.36
C SER A 67 -4.61 7.74 -0.90
N ILE A 68 -5.51 6.77 -0.68
CA ILE A 68 -5.81 6.23 0.65
C ILE A 68 -4.60 5.49 1.22
N PHE A 69 -3.91 4.68 0.40
CA PHE A 69 -2.71 3.96 0.81
C PHE A 69 -1.56 4.89 1.20
N VAL A 70 -1.34 5.97 0.45
CA VAL A 70 -0.33 6.98 0.78
C VAL A 70 -0.62 7.61 2.13
N GLY A 71 -1.88 7.95 2.42
CA GLY A 71 -2.29 8.46 3.73
C GLY A 71 -1.99 7.47 4.87
N PHE A 72 -2.30 6.19 4.65
CA PHE A 72 -2.02 5.14 5.63
C PHE A 72 -0.51 4.96 5.88
N ILE A 73 0.30 4.95 4.81
CA ILE A 73 1.77 4.86 4.91
C ILE A 73 2.35 6.08 5.63
N LEU A 74 1.83 7.28 5.37
CA LEU A 74 2.29 8.50 6.05
C LEU A 74 1.99 8.47 7.55
N ILE A 75 0.79 8.03 7.95
CA ILE A 75 0.40 7.93 9.37
C ILE A 75 1.24 6.89 10.10
N GLU A 76 1.41 5.71 9.51
CA GLU A 76 2.18 4.64 10.15
C GLU A 76 3.69 4.95 10.15
N GLY A 77 4.19 5.59 9.09
CA GLY A 77 5.54 6.11 9.01
C GLY A 77 5.82 7.19 10.05
N GLN A 78 4.87 8.10 10.31
CA GLN A 78 4.98 9.09 11.39
C GLN A 78 5.10 8.42 12.77
N LYS A 79 4.28 7.42 13.07
CA LYS A 79 4.37 6.66 14.33
C LYS A 79 5.72 5.94 14.49
N GLN A 80 6.31 5.47 13.39
CA GLN A 80 7.64 4.87 13.41
C GLN A 80 8.73 5.91 13.64
N MET A 81 8.65 7.05 12.95
CA MET A 81 9.58 8.16 13.15
C MET A 81 9.55 8.65 14.61
N GLU A 82 8.37 8.72 15.24
CA GLU A 82 8.24 9.06 16.66
C GLU A 82 8.98 8.10 17.59
N LYS A 83 9.18 6.83 17.21
CA LYS A 83 9.89 5.84 18.04
C LYS A 83 11.41 5.84 17.84
N MET A 84 11.91 6.49 16.79
CA MET A 84 13.35 6.59 16.53
C MET A 84 13.98 7.73 17.34
N SER A 85 15.07 7.44 18.06
CA SER A 85 15.80 8.41 18.89
C SER A 85 16.25 9.66 18.12
N ILE A 86 16.73 9.48 16.89
CA ILE A 86 17.19 10.55 16.01
C ILE A 86 16.05 11.53 15.67
N PHE A 87 14.84 10.99 15.45
CA PHE A 87 13.67 11.79 15.12
C PHE A 87 13.04 12.45 16.34
N GLN A 88 13.13 11.82 17.52
CA GLN A 88 12.74 12.44 18.80
C GLN A 88 13.59 13.68 19.10
N GLU A 89 14.91 13.56 18.95
CA GLU A 89 15.87 14.65 19.20
C GLU A 89 15.66 15.80 18.19
N TRP A 90 15.44 15.46 16.92
CA TRP A 90 15.08 16.44 15.88
C TRP A 90 13.72 17.11 16.12
N MET A 91 12.70 16.36 16.57
CA MET A 91 11.40 16.94 16.95
C MET A 91 11.46 17.80 18.21
N SER A 92 12.30 17.47 19.20
CA SER A 92 12.51 18.31 20.38
C SER A 92 13.13 19.64 19.98
N SER A 93 14.16 19.58 19.14
CA SER A 93 14.81 20.77 18.56
C SER A 93 13.82 21.64 17.78
N ALA A 94 12.93 21.03 16.98
CA ALA A 94 11.90 21.73 16.23
C ALA A 94 10.77 22.31 17.11
N LYS A 95 10.47 21.68 18.25
CA LYS A 95 9.46 22.16 19.22
C LYS A 95 10.00 23.24 20.17
N GLY A 96 11.30 23.56 20.11
CA GLY A 96 11.91 24.61 20.92
C GLY A 96 11.96 24.28 22.41
N LEU A 97 12.09 22.99 22.74
CA LEU A 97 12.25 22.46 24.10
C LEU A 97 13.70 22.02 24.31
#